data_AF-A0A5D4H7U3-F1
#
_entry.id   AF-A0A5D4H7U3-F1
#
_cell.length_a   1.000
_cell.length_b   1.000
_cell.length_c   1.000
_cell.angle_alpha   90.00
_cell.angle_beta   90.00
_cell.angle_gamma   90.00
#
_symmetry.space_group_name_H-M   'P 1'
#
loop_
_entity.id
_entity.type
_entity.pdbx_description
1 polymer ?
#
loop_
_entity_poly.entity_id
_entity_poly.type
_entity_poly.pdbx_seq_one_letter_code
_entity_poly.pdbx_strand_id
1 'polypeptide(L)'
;MLIMEKTVKIGPNIKFIRNLKGLKQEAVAVEMGISQAEYSLIENSDEVDDQIVIQIAHILNVTPELIREFNENQAFYSIENKVEHNTLHEHAHGIHQVFSPVEKVVELYERLLASEREKIEILKSQHNK
;
A
#
# COMPACT_ATOMS: atom_id res chain seq x y z
N MET A 1 23.65 28.22 -8.71
CA MET A 1 23.12 26.97 -8.14
C MET A 1 22.13 26.42 -9.14
N LEU A 2 22.51 25.41 -9.90
CA LEU A 2 21.60 24.74 -10.84
C LEU A 2 20.61 23.97 -9.95
N ILE A 3 19.37 24.46 -9.85
CA ILE A 3 18.30 23.65 -9.28
C ILE A 3 18.09 22.55 -10.32
N MET A 4 18.67 21.37 -10.09
CA MET A 4 18.27 20.19 -10.83
C MET A 4 16.80 19.97 -10.47
N GLU A 5 15.90 20.41 -11.34
CA GLU A 5 14.50 20.02 -11.26
C GLU A 5 14.48 18.50 -11.17
N LYS A 6 13.91 17.98 -10.07
CA LYS A 6 13.69 16.55 -9.92
C LYS A 6 12.70 16.16 -11.01
N THR A 7 13.22 15.69 -12.14
CA THR A 7 12.41 15.20 -13.25
C THR A 7 11.58 14.04 -12.72
N VAL A 8 10.26 14.23 -12.65
CA VAL A 8 9.32 13.17 -12.28
C VAL A 8 9.46 12.06 -13.32
N LYS A 9 9.78 10.85 -12.87
CA LYS A 9 9.90 9.67 -13.74
C LYS A 9 8.60 8.88 -13.68
N ILE A 10 7.76 9.05 -14.69
CA ILE A 10 6.38 8.52 -14.68
C ILE A 10 6.37 6.99 -14.71
N GLY A 11 7.19 6.35 -15.53
CA GLY A 11 7.31 4.89 -15.58
C GLY A 11 7.68 4.26 -14.23
N PRO A 12 8.76 4.73 -13.57
CA PRO A 12 9.11 4.29 -12.22
C PRO A 12 7.99 4.48 -11.18
N ASN A 13 7.23 5.59 -11.26
CA ASN A 13 6.08 5.81 -10.39
C ASN A 13 4.98 4.77 -10.63
N ILE A 14 4.65 4.48 -11.89
CA ILE A 14 3.71 3.41 -12.28
C ILE A 14 4.16 2.07 -11.69
N LYS A 15 5.44 1.73 -11.87
CA LYS A 15 6.02 0.47 -11.37
C LYS A 15 5.89 0.35 -9.85
N PHE A 16 6.18 1.41 -9.13
CA PHE A 16 6.08 1.44 -7.68
C PHE A 16 4.63 1.24 -7.22
N ILE A 17 3.70 2.02 -7.78
CA ILE A 17 2.27 1.95 -7.43
C ILE A 17 1.71 0.56 -7.78
N ARG A 18 2.08 -0.01 -8.93
CA ARG A 18 1.69 -1.38 -9.31
C ARG A 18 2.18 -2.41 -8.27
N ASN A 19 3.43 -2.32 -7.84
CA ASN A 19 3.98 -3.21 -6.82
C ASN A 19 3.24 -3.06 -5.49
N LEU A 20 2.92 -1.83 -5.07
CA LEU A 20 2.10 -1.60 -3.86
C LEU A 20 0.70 -2.22 -3.97
N LYS A 21 0.12 -2.22 -5.16
CA LYS A 21 -1.17 -2.89 -5.44
C LYS A 21 -1.05 -4.42 -5.53
N GLY A 22 0.18 -4.97 -5.47
CA GLY A 22 0.43 -6.41 -5.56
C GLY A 22 0.14 -7.03 -6.93
N LEU A 23 0.07 -6.20 -7.99
CA LEU A 23 -0.25 -6.65 -9.34
C LEU A 23 1.00 -7.02 -10.11
N LYS A 24 0.95 -8.11 -10.88
CA LYS A 24 2.01 -8.49 -11.81
C LYS A 24 1.95 -7.63 -13.08
N GLN A 25 3.07 -7.48 -13.78
CA GLN A 25 3.12 -6.74 -15.05
C GLN A 25 2.17 -7.34 -16.09
N GLU A 26 2.10 -8.67 -16.15
CA GLU A 26 1.22 -9.40 -17.07
C GLU A 26 -0.25 -9.05 -16.85
N ALA A 27 -0.68 -8.84 -15.60
CA ALA A 27 -2.08 -8.52 -15.29
C ALA A 27 -2.48 -7.15 -15.85
N VAL A 28 -1.62 -6.13 -15.69
CA VAL A 28 -1.88 -4.78 -16.22
C VAL A 28 -1.77 -4.77 -17.74
N ALA A 29 -0.80 -5.49 -18.31
CA ALA A 29 -0.63 -5.60 -19.75
C ALA A 29 -1.86 -6.22 -20.44
N VAL A 30 -2.44 -7.28 -19.85
CA VAL A 30 -3.66 -7.93 -20.36
C VAL A 30 -4.85 -6.95 -20.38
N GLU A 31 -5.06 -6.20 -19.30
CA GLU A 31 -6.13 -5.18 -19.22
C GLU A 31 -5.91 -4.03 -20.22
N MET A 32 -4.66 -3.70 -20.51
CA MET A 32 -4.31 -2.71 -21.53
C MET A 32 -4.39 -3.24 -22.97
N GLY A 33 -4.50 -4.56 -23.16
CA GLY A 33 -4.47 -5.18 -24.48
C GLY A 33 -3.08 -5.15 -25.16
N ILE A 34 -2.01 -5.05 -24.38
CA ILE A 34 -0.62 -5.01 -24.86
C ILE A 34 0.19 -6.20 -24.31
N SER A 35 1.37 -6.43 -24.84
CA SER A 35 2.29 -7.45 -24.32
C SER A 35 2.93 -7.02 -22.99
N GLN A 36 3.34 -8.00 -22.18
CA GLN A 36 4.09 -7.71 -20.95
C GLN A 36 5.41 -6.99 -21.22
N ALA A 37 6.07 -7.26 -22.36
CA ALA A 37 7.29 -6.57 -22.78
C ALA A 37 7.02 -5.08 -23.06
N GLU A 38 5.93 -4.76 -23.77
CA GLU A 38 5.52 -3.37 -24.01
C GLU A 38 5.19 -2.65 -22.69
N TYR A 39 4.46 -3.29 -21.78
CA TYR A 39 4.19 -2.72 -20.47
C TYR A 39 5.47 -2.51 -19.65
N SER A 40 6.44 -3.42 -19.75
CA SER A 40 7.74 -3.24 -19.11
C SER A 40 8.53 -2.07 -19.69
N LEU A 41 8.37 -1.74 -20.97
CA LEU A 41 8.99 -0.55 -21.57
C LEU A 41 8.36 0.73 -20.99
N ILE A 42 7.04 0.75 -20.81
CA ILE A 42 6.33 1.87 -20.17
C ILE A 42 6.88 2.13 -18.76
N GLU A 43 7.04 1.08 -17.95
CA GLU A 43 7.54 1.20 -16.57
C GLU A 43 9.01 1.65 -16.48
N ASN A 44 9.79 1.50 -17.55
CA ASN A 44 11.19 1.93 -17.60
C ASN A 44 11.36 3.29 -18.30
N SER A 45 10.28 3.89 -18.79
CA SER A 45 10.31 5.19 -19.45
C SER A 45 10.24 6.34 -18.44
N ASP A 46 11.02 7.39 -18.68
CA ASP A 46 10.96 8.61 -17.87
C ASP A 46 9.68 9.41 -18.17
N GLU A 47 9.23 9.39 -19.43
CA GLU A 47 8.00 10.04 -19.91
C GLU A 47 7.02 9.00 -20.46
N VAL A 48 5.72 9.19 -20.19
CA VAL A 48 4.64 8.32 -20.66
C VAL A 48 3.50 9.19 -21.14
N ASP A 49 2.88 8.82 -22.26
CA ASP A 49 1.74 9.55 -22.83
C ASP A 49 0.61 9.68 -21.81
N ASP A 50 -0.04 10.85 -21.80
CA ASP A 50 -1.09 11.20 -20.85
C ASP A 50 -2.26 10.23 -20.84
N GLN A 51 -2.66 9.75 -22.03
CA GLN A 51 -3.75 8.79 -22.18
C GLN A 51 -3.39 7.43 -21.56
N ILE A 52 -2.12 7.03 -21.73
CA ILE A 52 -1.60 5.79 -21.13
C ILE A 52 -1.59 5.92 -19.60
N VAL A 53 -1.17 7.07 -19.06
CA VAL A 53 -1.19 7.32 -17.61
C VAL A 53 -2.61 7.22 -17.06
N ILE A 54 -3.60 7.81 -17.73
CA ILE A 54 -5.01 7.75 -17.32
C ILE A 54 -5.53 6.31 -17.35
N GLN A 55 -5.23 5.56 -18.41
CA GLN A 55 -5.64 4.16 -18.53
C GLN A 55 -5.04 3.29 -17.42
N ILE A 56 -3.75 3.45 -17.15
CA ILE A 56 -3.06 2.71 -16.09
C ILE A 56 -3.60 3.10 -14.72
N ALA A 57 -3.85 4.39 -14.47
CA ALA A 57 -4.43 4.87 -13.22
C ALA A 57 -5.79 4.21 -12.95
N HIS A 58 -6.63 4.10 -13.99
CA HIS A 58 -7.91 3.40 -13.91
C HIS A 58 -7.73 1.91 -13.56
N ILE A 59 -6.83 1.19 -14.23
CA ILE A 59 -6.56 -0.23 -13.95
C ILE A 59 -6.02 -0.44 -12.52
N LEU A 60 -5.14 0.44 -12.05
CA LEU A 60 -4.58 0.40 -10.70
C LEU A 60 -5.55 0.94 -9.63
N ASN A 61 -6.71 1.46 -10.04
CA ASN A 61 -7.70 2.12 -9.19
C ASN A 61 -7.07 3.22 -8.32
N VAL A 62 -6.44 4.19 -8.99
CA VAL A 62 -5.84 5.40 -8.42
C VAL A 62 -6.14 6.60 -9.31
N THR A 63 -5.82 7.82 -8.85
CA THR A 63 -5.92 9.01 -9.70
C THR A 63 -4.68 9.16 -10.59
N PRO A 64 -4.79 9.71 -11.81
CA PRO A 64 -3.64 10.03 -12.65
C PRO A 64 -2.67 11.01 -11.96
N GLU A 65 -3.19 11.93 -11.16
CA GLU A 65 -2.41 12.90 -10.38
C GLU A 65 -1.51 12.19 -9.38
N LEU A 66 -1.97 11.11 -8.74
CA LEU A 66 -1.14 10.33 -7.83
C LEU A 66 0.12 9.82 -8.55
N ILE A 67 0.00 9.36 -9.80
CA ILE A 67 1.15 8.86 -10.57
C ILE A 67 2.13 9.99 -10.90
N ARG A 68 1.63 11.20 -11.17
CA ARG A 68 2.45 12.37 -11.54
C ARG A 68 3.12 13.03 -10.34
N GLU A 69 2.43 13.08 -9.22
CA GLU A 69 2.91 13.72 -8.00
C GLU A 69 3.65 12.74 -7.08
N PHE A 70 3.66 11.44 -7.44
CA PHE A 70 4.31 10.42 -6.63
C PHE A 70 5.78 10.74 -6.39
N ASN A 71 6.12 10.85 -5.11
CA ASN A 71 7.46 11.04 -4.62
C ASN A 71 7.75 9.96 -3.59
N GLU A 72 8.57 8.99 -3.98
CA GLU A 72 8.98 7.86 -3.16
C GLU A 72 9.41 8.28 -1.74
N ASN A 73 10.21 9.34 -1.62
CA ASN A 73 10.69 9.83 -0.33
C ASN A 73 9.54 10.32 0.57
N GLN A 74 8.50 10.97 0.01
CA GLN A 74 7.33 11.43 0.79
C GLN A 74 6.43 10.26 1.24
N ALA A 75 6.35 9.21 0.42
CA ALA A 75 5.62 8.00 0.78
C ALA A 75 6.27 7.29 1.99
N PHE A 76 7.61 7.27 2.06
CA PHE A 76 8.35 6.74 3.20
C PHE A 76 8.31 7.66 4.44
N TYR A 77 8.38 8.99 4.28
CA TYR A 77 8.18 9.92 5.40
C TYR A 77 6.82 9.73 6.10
N SER A 78 5.76 9.36 5.37
CA SER A 78 4.45 9.07 5.97
C SER A 78 4.43 7.76 6.78
N ILE A 79 5.35 6.83 6.48
CA ILE A 79 5.50 5.56 7.21
C ILE A 79 6.43 5.76 8.42
N GLU A 80 7.54 6.48 8.25
CA GLU A 80 8.46 6.82 9.35
C GLU A 80 7.81 7.76 10.37
N ASN A 81 7.06 8.78 9.95
CA ASN A 81 6.33 9.65 10.88
C ASN A 81 5.19 8.93 11.61
N LYS A 82 4.66 7.81 11.08
CA LYS A 82 3.72 6.95 11.83
C LYS A 82 4.42 6.07 12.88
N VAL A 83 5.72 5.85 12.75
CA VAL A 83 6.53 5.08 13.71
C VAL A 83 7.19 6.01 14.74
N GLU A 84 7.50 7.26 14.39
CA GLU A 84 8.18 8.22 15.27
C GLU A 84 7.30 9.33 15.88
N HIS A 85 6.17 9.72 15.26
CA HIS A 85 5.28 10.73 15.85
C HIS A 85 4.15 10.13 16.71
N ASN A 86 4.56 9.39 17.75
CA ASN A 86 3.82 9.32 19.02
C ASN A 86 4.06 10.59 19.87
N THR A 87 4.25 11.74 19.23
CA THR A 87 4.26 13.04 19.89
C THR A 87 3.15 13.87 19.29
N LEU A 88 1.99 13.73 19.95
CA LEU A 88 0.77 14.50 19.76
C LEU A 88 1.10 15.98 19.54
N HIS A 89 0.94 16.48 18.32
CA HIS A 89 0.74 17.90 18.12
C HIS A 89 -0.75 18.17 18.29
N GLU A 90 -1.07 18.77 19.43
CA GLU A 90 -2.37 19.34 19.75
C GLU A 90 -2.87 20.20 18.57
N HIS A 91 -4.20 20.23 18.36
CA HIS A 91 -4.93 21.14 17.47
C HIS A 91 -5.30 20.66 16.05
N ALA A 92 -5.89 19.47 15.92
CA ALA A 92 -6.80 19.22 14.80
C ALA A 92 -8.03 18.42 15.24
N HIS A 93 -9.15 19.13 15.41
CA HIS A 93 -10.47 18.53 15.58
C HIS A 93 -10.88 17.78 14.31
N GLY A 94 -10.53 16.50 14.25
CA GLY A 94 -11.19 15.53 13.40
C GLY A 94 -11.27 14.25 14.22
N ILE A 95 -12.47 13.73 14.43
CA ILE A 95 -12.66 12.39 15.03
C ILE A 95 -12.02 11.39 14.07
N HIS A 96 -10.71 11.21 14.21
CA HIS A 96 -9.99 10.09 13.64
C HIS A 96 -10.35 8.92 14.53
N GLN A 97 -11.20 8.02 14.03
CA GLN A 97 -11.15 6.64 14.51
C GLN A 97 -9.74 6.15 14.19
N VAL A 98 -8.85 6.29 15.16
CA VAL A 98 -7.50 5.74 15.11
C VAL A 98 -7.68 4.23 15.15
N PHE A 99 -7.73 3.62 13.97
CA PHE A 99 -7.71 2.17 13.84
C PHE A 99 -6.28 1.73 14.11
N SER A 100 -5.93 1.55 15.39
CA SER A 100 -4.60 1.13 15.79
C SER A 100 -4.40 -0.33 15.36
N PRO A 101 -3.47 -0.62 14.43
CA PRO A 101 -3.21 -2.00 14.02
C PRO A 101 -2.75 -2.87 15.20
N VAL A 102 -2.08 -2.27 16.19
CA VAL A 102 -1.64 -2.94 17.41
C VAL A 102 -2.82 -3.40 18.25
N GLU A 103 -3.83 -2.55 18.44
CA GLU A 103 -5.04 -2.93 19.18
C GLU A 103 -5.77 -4.09 18.51
N LYS A 104 -5.81 -4.10 17.16
CA LYS A 104 -6.43 -5.21 16.43
C LYS A 104 -5.65 -6.51 16.55
N VAL A 105 -4.32 -6.44 16.61
CA VAL A 105 -3.45 -7.60 16.88
C VAL A 105 -3.68 -8.12 18.30
N VAL A 106 -3.77 -7.25 19.30
CA VAL A 106 -4.07 -7.65 20.69
C VAL A 106 -5.42 -8.36 20.78
N GLU A 107 -6.47 -7.83 20.15
CA GLU A 107 -7.80 -8.46 20.10
C GLU A 107 -7.73 -9.88 19.48
N LEU A 108 -6.97 -10.06 18.40
CA LEU A 108 -6.77 -11.37 17.77
C LEU A 108 -6.04 -12.34 18.70
N TYR A 109 -5.03 -11.87 19.45
CA TYR A 109 -4.31 -12.69 20.42
C TYR A 109 -5.19 -13.10 21.61
N GLU A 110 -6.01 -12.20 22.13
CA GLU A 110 -6.95 -12.52 23.22
C GLU A 110 -7.97 -13.57 22.79
N ARG A 111 -8.51 -13.44 21.57
CA ARG A 111 -9.42 -14.44 20.99
C ARG A 111 -8.74 -15.79 20.78
N LEU A 112 -7.50 -15.81 20.31
CA LEU A 112 -6.72 -17.04 20.16
C LEU A 112 -6.49 -17.71 21.52
N LEU A 113 -6.07 -16.94 22.53
CA LEU A 113 -5.88 -17.45 23.89
C LEU A 113 -7.17 -18.03 24.50
N ALA A 114 -8.32 -17.39 24.24
CA ALA A 114 -9.61 -17.91 24.65
C ALA A 114 -9.93 -19.26 23.97
N SER A 115 -9.71 -19.35 22.66
CA SER A 115 -9.93 -20.59 21.89
C SER A 115 -9.03 -21.74 22.37
N GLU A 116 -7.77 -21.47 22.70
CA GLU A 116 -6.85 -22.48 23.23
C GLU A 116 -7.28 -22.96 24.63
N ARG A 117 -7.72 -22.05 25.50
CA ARG A 117 -8.25 -22.41 26.82
C ARG A 117 -9.50 -23.27 26.72
N GLU A 118 -10.45 -22.91 25.86
CA GLU A 118 -11.66 -23.69 25.62
C GLU A 118 -11.32 -25.11 25.13
N LYS A 119 -10.39 -25.22 24.17
CA LYS A 119 -9.93 -26.53 23.66
C LYS A 119 -9.30 -27.39 24.74
N ILE A 120 -8.49 -26.81 25.63
CA ILE A 120 -7.90 -27.52 26.77
C ILE A 120 -8.97 -28.02 27.73
N GLU A 121 -9.99 -27.20 28.04
CA GLU A 121 -11.07 -27.60 28.94
C GLU A 121 -11.92 -28.72 28.34
N ILE A 122 -12.22 -28.67 27.03
CA ILE A 122 -12.87 -29.77 26.31
C ILE A 122 -12.02 -31.05 26.42
N LEU A 123 -10.71 -30.98 26.15
CA LEU A 123 -9.82 -32.13 26.24
C LEU A 123 -9.74 -32.71 27.67
N LYS A 124 -9.68 -31.87 28.71
CA LYS A 124 -9.73 -32.32 30.11
C LYS A 124 -11.06 -33.01 30.44
N SER A 125 -12.17 -32.46 29.96
CA SER A 125 -13.50 -33.06 30.19
C SER A 125 -13.67 -34.42 29.50
N GLN A 126 -12.98 -34.65 28.38
CA GLN A 126 -12.96 -35.92 27.68
C GLN A 126 -12.07 -36.97 28.36
N HIS A 127 -11.05 -36.54 29.11
CA HIS A 127 -10.12 -37.43 29.84
C HIS A 127 -10.62 -37.82 31.25
N ASN A 128 -11.67 -37.16 31.75
CA ASN A 128 -12.28 -37.43 33.07
C ASN A 128 -13.56 -38.30 32.98
N LYS A 129 -13.72 -39.07 31.89
CA LYS A 129 -14.70 -40.17 31.74
C LYS A 129 -13.95 -41.48 31.56
#